data_AF-A0A6B3I443-F1
#
_entry.id   AF-A0A6B3I443-F1
#
_cell.length_a   1.000
_cell.length_b   1.000
_cell.length_c   1.000
_cell.angle_alpha   90.00
_cell.angle_beta   90.00
_cell.angle_gamma   90.00
#
_symmetry.space_group_name_H-M   'P 1'
#
loop_
_entity.id
_entity.type
_entity.pdbx_description
1 polymer ?
#
loop_
_entity_poly.entity_id
_entity_poly.type
_entity_poly.pdbx_seq_one_letter_code
_entity_poly.pdbx_strand_id
1 'polypeptide(L)'
;LVKTLLVLKHGVIPPIAGFSEANPLLELETGPFYAPRSLRPWPDTGTPRRAGVTSLGIGGTNVHLVLEEAPEPAPRTAATAPPDVLLVSATSGEALADNIRSLRDALRRRTALPLADLVTTAALGRSHGRHRIAVRG
;
A
#
# COMPACT_ATOMS: atom_id res chain seq x y z
N LEU A 1 10.49 -0.79 -6.26
CA LEU A 1 9.68 0.30 -5.65
C LEU A 1 8.50 -0.21 -4.81
N VAL A 2 7.49 -0.89 -5.39
CA VAL A 2 6.27 -1.31 -4.67
C VAL A 2 6.55 -2.13 -3.40
N LYS A 3 7.45 -3.13 -3.47
CA LYS A 3 7.89 -3.90 -2.30
C LYS A 3 8.37 -2.98 -1.17
N THR A 4 9.24 -2.03 -1.49
CA THR A 4 9.82 -1.09 -0.52
C THR A 4 8.76 -0.20 0.12
N LEU A 5 7.80 0.31 -0.65
CA LEU A 5 6.69 1.09 -0.11
C LEU A 5 5.83 0.28 0.86
N LEU A 6 5.57 -1.00 0.56
CA LEU A 6 4.84 -1.89 1.48
C LEU A 6 5.66 -2.21 2.73
N VAL A 7 6.97 -2.41 2.60
CA VAL A 7 7.89 -2.63 3.74
C VAL A 7 7.86 -1.43 4.68
N LEU A 8 7.96 -0.21 4.15
CA LEU A 8 7.88 1.03 4.95
C LEU A 8 6.50 1.16 5.60
N LYS A 9 5.41 1.01 4.82
CA LYS A 9 4.04 1.12 5.31
C LYS A 9 3.70 0.12 6.43
N HIS A 10 4.20 -1.11 6.32
CA HIS A 10 3.90 -2.17 7.28
C HIS A 10 4.94 -2.29 8.38
N GLY A 11 6.08 -1.59 8.29
CA GLY A 11 7.17 -1.71 9.25
C GLY A 11 7.72 -3.14 9.34
N VAL A 12 7.72 -3.90 8.25
CA VAL A 12 8.11 -5.32 8.22
C VAL A 12 8.95 -5.63 6.99
N ILE A 13 10.09 -6.27 7.21
CA ILE A 13 11.03 -6.71 6.18
C ILE A 13 10.74 -8.18 5.82
N PRO A 14 10.28 -8.48 4.58
CA PRO A 14 10.06 -9.85 4.14
C PRO A 14 11.39 -10.55 3.80
N PRO A 15 11.41 -11.89 3.83
CA PRO A 15 12.56 -12.65 3.39
C PRO A 15 12.84 -12.46 1.90
N ILE A 16 14.07 -12.78 1.48
CA ILE A 16 14.41 -12.92 0.06
C ILE A 16 14.00 -14.34 -0.38
N ALA A 17 13.09 -14.42 -1.35
CA ALA A 17 12.64 -15.70 -1.89
C ALA A 17 13.81 -16.48 -2.50
N GLY A 18 13.92 -17.77 -2.16
CA GLY A 18 14.98 -18.64 -2.66
C GLY A 18 16.38 -18.37 -2.09
N PHE A 19 16.52 -17.50 -1.10
CA PHE A 19 17.81 -17.22 -0.46
C PHE A 19 18.06 -18.14 0.74
N SER A 20 19.11 -18.95 0.67
CA SER A 20 19.57 -19.82 1.76
C SER A 20 20.89 -19.30 2.35
N GLU A 21 21.91 -19.21 1.52
CA GLU A 21 23.28 -18.89 1.91
C GLU A 21 23.80 -17.67 1.15
N ALA A 22 24.59 -16.85 1.83
CA ALA A 22 25.21 -15.69 1.21
C ALA A 22 26.41 -16.12 0.38
N ASN A 23 26.66 -15.42 -0.74
CA ASN A 23 27.92 -15.58 -1.46
C ASN A 23 29.07 -15.14 -0.53
N PRO A 24 30.09 -15.98 -0.27
CA PRO A 24 31.22 -15.64 0.61
C PRO A 24 31.95 -14.35 0.23
N LEU A 25 31.91 -13.96 -1.05
CA LEU A 25 32.52 -12.73 -1.57
C LEU A 25 31.80 -11.44 -1.15
N LEU A 26 30.60 -11.53 -0.55
CA LEU A 26 29.81 -10.35 -0.17
C LEU A 26 30.18 -9.78 1.21
N GLU A 27 31.02 -10.48 1.98
CA GLU A 27 31.51 -10.03 3.30
C GLU A 27 30.39 -9.50 4.24
N LEU A 28 29.22 -10.14 4.23
CA LEU A 28 28.04 -9.66 4.97
C LEU A 28 28.23 -9.68 6.50
N GLU A 29 29.20 -10.45 7.01
CA GLU A 29 29.48 -10.53 8.45
C GLU A 29 30.23 -9.30 8.98
N THR A 30 30.93 -8.57 8.11
CA THR A 30 31.74 -7.39 8.48
C THR A 30 31.16 -6.08 7.94
N GLY A 31 30.26 -6.16 6.95
CA GLY A 31 29.63 -5.01 6.31
C GLY A 31 28.37 -4.49 7.00
N PRO A 32 27.84 -3.33 6.55
CA PRO A 32 26.61 -2.73 7.09
C PRO A 32 25.33 -3.42 6.59
N PHE A 33 25.44 -4.45 5.74
CA PHE A 33 24.32 -5.10 5.08
C PHE A 33 24.16 -6.55 5.53
N TYR A 34 22.91 -7.00 5.58
CA TYR A 34 22.55 -8.39 5.81
C TYR A 34 21.42 -8.79 4.86
N ALA A 35 21.27 -10.09 4.62
CA ALA A 35 20.20 -10.63 3.80
C ALA A 35 19.08 -11.24 4.68
N PRO A 36 17.84 -10.74 4.66
CA PRO A 36 16.76 -11.25 5.49
C PRO A 36 16.31 -12.66 5.02
N ARG A 37 16.44 -13.64 5.92
CA ARG A 37 16.01 -15.05 5.70
C ARG A 37 14.60 -15.36 6.20
N SER A 38 14.05 -14.52 7.07
CA SER A 38 12.71 -14.66 7.63
C SER A 38 11.98 -13.31 7.62
N LEU A 39 10.65 -13.34 7.84
CA LEU A 39 9.86 -12.14 8.05
C LEU A 39 10.26 -11.50 9.38
N ARG A 40 10.55 -10.20 9.40
CA ARG A 40 11.07 -9.52 10.60
C ARG A 40 10.46 -8.13 10.76
N PRO A 41 10.09 -7.71 11.98
CA PRO A 41 9.78 -6.31 12.24
C PRO A 41 10.96 -5.40 11.86
N TRP A 42 10.66 -4.25 11.27
CA TRP A 42 11.59 -3.13 11.16
C TRP A 42 11.35 -2.24 12.38
N PRO A 43 12.24 -2.24 13.39
CA PRO A 43 11.99 -1.51 14.62
C PRO A 43 11.81 -0.01 14.37
N ASP A 44 10.92 0.61 15.13
CA ASP A 44 10.86 2.06 15.25
C ASP A 44 11.93 2.51 16.24
N THR A 45 12.81 3.40 15.79
CA THR A 45 13.92 3.94 16.57
C THR A 45 13.74 5.41 16.93
N GLY A 46 12.52 5.95 16.79
CA GLY A 46 12.22 7.37 16.96
C GLY A 46 12.63 8.23 15.76
N THR A 47 13.04 7.59 14.65
CA THR A 47 13.37 8.25 13.39
C THR A 47 12.67 7.52 12.24
N PRO A 48 12.19 8.22 11.20
CA PRO A 48 11.54 7.59 10.06
C PRO A 48 12.41 6.49 9.44
N ARG A 49 11.80 5.33 9.14
CA ARG A 49 12.49 4.27 8.39
C ARG A 49 12.87 4.78 7.01
N ARG A 50 14.07 4.45 6.53
CA ARG A 50 14.57 4.83 5.20
C ARG A 50 15.06 3.62 4.44
N ALA A 51 14.76 3.57 3.15
CA ALA A 51 15.12 2.46 2.29
C ALA A 51 15.66 2.94 0.94
N GLY A 52 16.76 2.35 0.49
CA GLY A 52 17.29 2.51 -0.85
C GLY A 52 16.62 1.56 -1.85
N VAL A 53 16.41 2.03 -3.08
CA VAL A 53 16.01 1.20 -4.23
C VAL A 53 16.96 1.51 -5.39
N THR A 54 17.73 0.50 -5.79
CA THR A 54 18.66 0.58 -6.92
C THR A 54 18.10 -0.19 -8.13
N SER A 55 18.26 0.36 -9.32
CA SER A 55 18.00 -0.29 -10.60
C SER A 55 19.17 -0.05 -11.55
N LEU A 56 19.72 -1.13 -12.11
CA LEU A 56 20.89 -1.11 -12.99
C LEU A 56 20.48 -1.63 -14.36
N GLY A 57 20.60 -0.78 -15.39
CA GLY A 57 20.28 -1.13 -16.77
C GLY A 57 21.48 -1.71 -17.50
N ILE A 58 21.25 -2.65 -18.41
CA ILE A 58 22.31 -3.31 -19.19
C ILE A 58 23.16 -2.32 -20.01
N GLY A 59 22.57 -1.21 -20.45
CA GLY A 59 23.27 -0.13 -21.17
C GLY A 59 24.11 0.80 -20.29
N GLY A 60 24.27 0.51 -19.00
CA GLY A 60 25.04 1.31 -18.05
C GLY A 60 24.28 2.46 -17.39
N THR A 61 22.99 2.63 -17.68
CA THR A 61 22.14 3.61 -16.97
C THR A 61 21.76 3.08 -15.59
N ASN A 62 22.14 3.81 -14.55
CA ASN A 62 21.92 3.45 -13.16
C ASN A 62 21.01 4.47 -12.48
N VAL A 63 20.05 3.98 -11.69
CA VAL A 63 19.12 4.82 -10.91
C VAL A 63 19.09 4.35 -9.47
N HIS A 64 19.16 5.30 -8.55
CA HIS A 64 19.00 5.05 -7.12
C HIS A 64 17.96 6.00 -6.52
N LEU A 65 17.05 5.46 -5.72
CA LEU A 65 16.02 6.21 -5.01
C LEU A 65 16.17 5.97 -3.51
N VAL A 66 16.04 7.04 -2.73
CA VAL A 66 15.89 6.96 -1.26
C VAL A 66 14.43 7.25 -0.93
N LEU A 67 13.81 6.34 -0.18
CA LEU A 67 12.42 6.44 0.26
C LEU A 67 12.40 6.55 1.78
N GLU A 68 11.52 7.40 2.29
CA GLU A 68 11.27 7.57 3.71
C GLU A 68 9.85 7.11 4.04
N GLU A 69 9.68 6.56 5.23
CA GLU A 69 8.39 6.31 5.85
C GLU A 69 7.53 7.58 5.89
N ALA A 70 6.23 7.44 5.66
CA ALA A 70 5.32 8.57 5.73
C ALA A 70 5.19 9.06 7.19
N PRO A 71 5.07 10.37 7.42
CA PRO A 71 4.78 10.87 8.76
C PRO A 71 3.42 10.37 9.25
N GLU A 72 3.26 10.31 10.58
CA GLU A 72 1.96 10.01 11.18
C GLU A 72 0.91 11.02 10.69
N PRO A 73 -0.27 10.54 10.22
CA PRO A 73 -1.34 11.43 9.81
C PRO A 73 -1.78 12.33 10.96
N ALA A 74 -1.99 13.61 10.68
CA ALA A 74 -2.58 14.52 11.66
C ALA A 74 -3.97 14.02 12.10
N PRO A 75 -4.37 14.20 13.37
CA PRO A 75 -5.71 13.87 13.84
C PRO A 75 -6.76 14.57 12.97
N ARG A 76 -7.74 13.80 12.46
CA ARG A 76 -8.84 14.36 11.67
C ARG A 76 -9.96 14.83 12.60
N THR A 77 -10.45 16.04 12.35
CA THR A 77 -11.70 16.51 12.95
C THR A 77 -12.88 15.75 12.33
N ALA A 78 -13.79 15.28 13.18
CA ALA A 78 -15.00 14.63 12.69
C ALA A 78 -15.88 15.66 11.96
N ALA A 79 -16.31 15.32 10.75
CA ALA A 79 -17.31 16.13 10.05
C ALA A 79 -18.66 16.03 10.77
N THR A 80 -19.38 17.14 10.88
CA THR A 80 -20.66 17.23 11.59
C THR A 80 -21.78 16.43 10.93
N ALA A 81 -21.70 16.23 9.61
CA ALA A 81 -22.62 15.39 8.82
C ALA A 81 -21.89 14.85 7.58
N PRO A 82 -21.21 13.68 7.67
CA PRO A 82 -20.56 13.09 6.52
C PRO A 82 -21.61 12.60 5.50
N PRO A 83 -21.30 12.64 4.19
CA PRO A 83 -22.15 11.98 3.20
C PRO A 83 -22.34 10.49 3.57
N ASP A 84 -23.52 9.94 3.29
CA ASP A 84 -23.94 8.59 3.65
C ASP A 84 -24.34 7.73 2.43
N VAL A 85 -24.16 8.28 1.22
CA VAL A 85 -24.47 7.59 -0.04
C VAL A 85 -23.21 7.07 -0.72
N LEU A 86 -23.10 5.75 -0.81
CA LEU A 86 -22.04 5.08 -1.55
C LEU A 86 -22.43 4.97 -3.03
N LEU A 87 -21.63 5.59 -3.89
CA LEU A 87 -21.81 5.58 -5.34
C LEU A 87 -20.91 4.51 -5.97
N VAL A 88 -21.47 3.62 -6.76
CA VAL A 88 -20.71 2.67 -7.57
C VAL A 88 -21.18 2.76 -9.01
N SER A 89 -20.23 2.87 -9.94
CA SER A 89 -20.52 2.89 -11.36
C SER A 89 -19.54 2.04 -12.15
N ALA A 90 -19.93 1.69 -13.38
CA ALA A 90 -19.07 1.00 -14.31
C ALA A 90 -19.49 1.28 -15.76
N THR A 91 -18.63 0.85 -16.68
CA THR A 91 -18.86 0.95 -18.13
C THR A 91 -19.83 -0.11 -18.63
N SER A 92 -20.05 -1.23 -17.96
CA SER A 92 -21.05 -2.26 -18.33
C SER A 92 -21.82 -2.77 -17.10
N GLY A 93 -22.93 -3.46 -17.32
CA GLY A 93 -23.68 -4.10 -16.23
C GLY A 93 -22.88 -5.21 -15.52
N GLU A 94 -22.10 -5.97 -16.27
CA GLU A 94 -21.21 -7.00 -15.72
C GLU A 94 -20.10 -6.41 -14.85
N ALA A 95 -19.42 -5.37 -15.35
CA ALA A 95 -18.39 -4.66 -14.59
C ALA A 95 -18.96 -4.00 -13.33
N LEU A 96 -20.22 -3.53 -13.36
CA LEU A 96 -20.90 -3.02 -12.17
C LEU A 96 -21.08 -4.14 -11.13
N ALA A 97 -21.54 -5.32 -11.55
CA ALA A 97 -21.70 -6.48 -10.67
C ALA A 97 -20.35 -6.93 -10.06
N ASP A 98 -19.26 -6.93 -10.83
CA ASP A 98 -17.90 -7.22 -10.33
C ASP A 98 -17.40 -6.19 -9.32
N ASN A 99 -17.60 -4.90 -9.60
CA ASN A 99 -17.23 -3.81 -8.70
C ASN A 99 -17.99 -3.93 -7.37
N ILE A 100 -19.29 -4.23 -7.41
CA ILE A 100 -20.12 -4.42 -6.21
C ILE A 100 -19.62 -5.63 -5.39
N ARG A 101 -19.35 -6.78 -6.03
CA ARG A 101 -18.80 -7.97 -5.35
C ARG A 101 -17.46 -7.66 -4.68
N SER A 102 -16.55 -7.04 -5.43
CA SER A 102 -15.21 -6.70 -4.95
C SER A 102 -15.28 -5.73 -3.76
N LEU A 103 -16.14 -4.72 -3.85
CA LEU A 103 -16.33 -3.75 -2.77
C LEU A 103 -16.93 -4.40 -1.52
N ARG A 104 -17.99 -5.20 -1.66
CA ARG A 104 -18.59 -5.97 -0.57
C ARG A 104 -17.56 -6.82 0.14
N ASP A 105 -16.74 -7.56 -0.61
CA ASP A 105 -15.75 -8.48 -0.04
C ASP A 105 -14.60 -7.70 0.63
N ALA A 106 -14.23 -6.54 0.10
CA ALA A 106 -13.26 -5.65 0.74
C ALA A 106 -13.78 -5.07 2.06
N LEU A 107 -15.05 -4.64 2.12
CA LEU A 107 -15.69 -4.12 3.33
C LEU A 107 -15.80 -5.20 4.41
N ARG A 108 -16.12 -6.45 4.04
CA ARG A 108 -16.14 -7.58 4.99
C ARG A 108 -14.77 -7.88 5.59
N ARG A 109 -13.69 -7.65 4.85
CA ARG A 109 -12.30 -7.87 5.34
C ARG A 109 -11.75 -6.72 6.16
N ARG A 110 -12.32 -5.50 6.07
CA ARG A 110 -11.81 -4.29 6.71
C ARG A 110 -12.88 -3.63 7.55
N THR A 111 -12.86 -3.87 8.86
CA THR A 111 -13.87 -3.38 9.81
C THR A 111 -13.67 -1.93 10.25
N ALA A 112 -12.47 -1.35 10.05
CA ALA A 112 -12.12 -0.01 10.54
C ALA A 112 -11.96 1.03 9.42
N LEU A 113 -12.87 1.06 8.44
CA LEU A 113 -12.89 2.10 7.39
C LEU A 113 -13.90 3.18 7.75
N PRO A 114 -13.50 4.46 7.90
CA PRO A 114 -14.45 5.55 8.08
C PRO A 114 -15.38 5.66 6.88
N LEU A 115 -16.70 5.60 7.11
CA LEU A 115 -17.71 5.66 6.05
C LEU A 115 -17.55 6.93 5.19
N ALA A 116 -17.26 8.07 5.83
CA ALA A 116 -17.03 9.34 5.18
C ALA A 116 -15.91 9.29 4.13
N ASP A 117 -14.77 8.66 4.45
CA ASP A 117 -13.66 8.50 3.52
C ASP A 117 -14.05 7.61 2.34
N LEU A 118 -14.81 6.54 2.61
CA LEU A 118 -15.27 5.61 1.59
C LEU A 118 -16.20 6.29 0.58
N VAL A 119 -17.26 6.94 1.05
CA VAL A 119 -18.24 7.59 0.14
C VAL A 119 -17.63 8.76 -0.61
N THR A 120 -16.74 9.53 0.05
CA THR A 120 -16.09 10.69 -0.57
C THR A 120 -15.13 10.22 -1.65
N THR A 121 -14.34 9.18 -1.38
CA THR A 121 -13.44 8.58 -2.38
C THR A 121 -14.22 7.99 -3.55
N ALA A 122 -15.35 7.35 -3.30
CA ALA A 122 -16.20 6.79 -4.34
C ALA A 122 -16.86 7.89 -5.20
N ALA A 123 -17.29 8.98 -4.58
CA ALA A 123 -17.94 10.10 -5.27
C ALA A 123 -16.96 10.97 -6.07
N LEU A 124 -15.79 11.30 -5.49
CA LEU A 124 -14.86 12.29 -6.03
C LEU A 124 -13.63 11.66 -6.72
N GLY A 125 -13.23 10.46 -6.30
CA GLY A 125 -12.01 9.80 -6.75
C GLY A 125 -12.22 8.75 -7.85
N ARG A 126 -13.40 8.70 -8.48
CA ARG A 126 -13.75 7.71 -9.51
C ARG A 126 -14.42 8.38 -10.70
N SER A 127 -14.19 7.83 -11.89
CA SER A 127 -14.97 8.17 -13.07
C SER A 127 -16.38 7.57 -12.98
N HIS A 128 -17.38 8.30 -13.45
CA HIS A 128 -18.79 7.91 -13.35
C HIS A 128 -19.34 7.33 -14.66
N GLY A 129 -19.34 6.00 -14.77
CA GLY A 129 -19.82 5.25 -15.93
C GLY A 129 -21.35 5.25 -16.10
N ARG A 130 -21.87 4.62 -17.16
CA ARG A 130 -23.32 4.64 -17.50
C ARG A 130 -24.18 3.70 -16.65
N HIS A 131 -23.61 2.61 -16.13
CA HIS A 131 -24.30 1.69 -15.24
C HIS A 131 -23.97 2.09 -13.80
N ARG A 132 -24.98 2.40 -12.99
CA ARG A 132 -24.80 3.01 -11.67
C ARG A 132 -25.72 2.37 -10.64
N ILE A 133 -25.23 2.31 -9.40
CA ILE A 133 -26.04 2.06 -8.21
C ILE A 133 -25.62 3.05 -7.12
N ALA A 134 -26.59 3.49 -6.33
CA ALA A 134 -26.38 4.24 -5.12
C ALA A 134 -26.93 3.42 -3.96
N VAL A 135 -26.14 3.30 -2.89
CA VAL A 135 -26.53 2.58 -1.67
C VAL A 135 -26.46 3.55 -0.52
N ARG A 136 -27.55 3.63 0.25
CA ARG A 136 -27.63 4.36 1.52
C ARG A 136 -27.77 3.34 2.64
N GLY A 137 -26.97 3.51 3.70
CA GLY A 137 -27.01 2.69 4.92
C GLY A 137 -27.53 3.49 6.09
#